data_AF-F6DQC2-F1
#
_entry.id   AF-F6DQC2-F1
#
_cell.length_a   1.000
_cell.length_b   1.000
_cell.length_c   1.000
_cell.angle_alpha   90.00
_cell.angle_beta   90.00
_cell.angle_gamma   90.00
#
_symmetry.space_group_name_H-M   'P 1'
#
loop_
_entity.id
_entity.type
_entity.pdbx_description
1 polymer ?
#
loop_
_entity_poly.entity_id
_entity_poly.type
_entity_poly.pdbx_seq_one_letter_code
_entity_poly.pdbx_strand_id
1 'polypeptide(L)'
;MRINNNFAIIQNIVYMFPLLFILAMFILHLALPDKTFSKEERRYLAQWPVFHIEKVLNGSYEAKVESYFSDQFPFRNFWVHIQEESNQILFNR
;
A
#
# COMPACT_ATOMS: atom_id res chain seq x y z
N MET A 1 38.14 6.12 -15.42
CA MET A 1 37.22 7.09 -14.81
C MET A 1 37.16 6.78 -13.31
N ARG A 2 37.75 7.61 -12.44
CA ARG A 2 37.80 7.35 -10.99
C ARG A 2 36.50 7.87 -10.37
N ILE A 3 35.54 6.97 -10.17
CA ILE A 3 34.31 7.30 -9.44
C ILE A 3 34.72 7.70 -8.03
N ASN A 4 34.33 8.89 -7.60
CA ASN A 4 34.59 9.36 -6.24
C ASN A 4 33.89 8.43 -5.25
N ASN A 5 34.60 7.91 -4.24
CA ASN A 5 34.04 6.98 -3.25
C ASN A 5 32.79 7.56 -2.56
N ASN A 6 32.74 8.88 -2.35
CA ASN A 6 31.57 9.55 -1.77
C ASN A 6 30.35 9.48 -2.69
N PHE A 7 30.55 9.59 -4.00
CA PHE A 7 29.47 9.48 -4.99
C PHE A 7 28.92 8.06 -5.05
N ALA A 8 29.79 7.05 -5.00
CA ALA A 8 29.38 5.65 -4.94
C ALA A 8 28.59 5.32 -3.66
N ILE A 9 28.98 5.88 -2.51
CA ILE A 9 28.23 5.71 -1.25
C ILE A 9 26.84 6.34 -1.33
N ILE A 10 26.73 7.58 -1.83
CA ILE A 10 25.44 8.26 -2.00
C ILE A 10 24.53 7.46 -2.93
N GLN A 11 25.07 6.99 -4.05
CA GLN A 11 24.34 6.18 -5.03
C GLN A 11 23.79 4.88 -4.39
N ASN A 12 24.60 4.17 -3.59
CA ASN A 12 24.15 2.97 -2.89
C ASN A 12 23.05 3.27 -1.87
N ILE A 13 23.15 4.37 -1.13
CA ILE A 13 22.13 4.79 -0.16
C ILE A 13 20.81 5.09 -0.87
N VAL A 14 20.85 5.80 -1.99
CA VAL A 14 19.67 6.12 -2.80
C VAL A 14 18.98 4.85 -3.30
N TYR A 15 19.74 3.85 -3.75
CA TYR A 15 19.15 2.57 -4.19
C TYR A 15 18.60 1.71 -3.05
N MET A 16 19.19 1.78 -1.85
CA MET A 16 18.70 1.03 -0.69
C MET A 16 17.45 1.63 -0.06
N PHE A 17 17.26 2.95 -0.17
CA PHE A 17 16.12 3.65 0.43
C PHE A 17 14.74 3.05 0.08
N PRO A 18 14.36 2.84 -1.19
CA PRO A 18 13.04 2.30 -1.53
C PRO A 18 12.85 0.88 -0.98
N LEU A 19 13.90 0.06 -0.95
CA LEU A 19 13.84 -1.30 -0.41
C LEU A 19 13.56 -1.29 1.10
N LEU A 20 14.27 -0.43 1.84
CA LEU A 20 14.06 -0.24 3.28
C LEU A 20 12.66 0.32 3.57
N PHE A 21 12.18 1.23 2.73
CA PHE A 21 10.84 1.79 2.85
C PHE A 21 9.75 0.73 2.65
N ILE A 22 9.83 -0.09 1.60
CA ILE A 22 8.89 -1.19 1.35
C ILE A 22 8.92 -2.19 2.51
N LEU A 23 10.11 -2.54 3.00
CA LEU A 23 10.25 -3.45 4.13
C LEU A 23 9.61 -2.88 5.41
N ALA A 24 9.80 -1.59 5.69
CA ALA A 24 9.17 -0.93 6.82
C ALA A 24 7.63 -0.91 6.70
N MET A 25 7.09 -0.61 5.52
CA MET A 25 5.65 -0.68 5.26
C MET A 25 5.11 -2.10 5.44
N PHE A 26 5.84 -3.12 4.99
CA PHE A 26 5.46 -4.52 5.20
C PHE A 26 5.41 -4.90 6.68
N ILE A 27 6.44 -4.54 7.45
CA ILE A 27 6.47 -4.78 8.91
C ILE A 27 5.30 -4.07 9.59
N LEU A 28 5.02 -2.82 9.22
CA LEU A 28 3.88 -2.06 9.76
C LEU A 28 2.54 -2.72 9.44
N HIS A 29 2.37 -3.23 8.22
CA HIS A 29 1.15 -3.92 7.82
C HIS A 29 0.91 -5.18 8.66
N LEU A 30 1.97 -5.93 9.00
CA LEU A 30 1.86 -7.10 9.87
C LEU A 30 1.66 -6.74 11.36
N ALA A 31 2.21 -5.61 11.81
CA ALA A 31 2.17 -5.20 13.21
C ALA A 31 0.87 -4.48 13.59
N LEU A 32 0.22 -3.81 12.64
CA LEU A 32 -1.02 -3.08 12.88
C LEU A 32 -2.22 -4.03 12.87
N PRO A 33 -3.17 -3.87 13.80
CA PRO A 33 -4.39 -4.66 13.78
C PRO A 33 -5.27 -4.26 12.60
N ASP A 34 -5.94 -5.26 12.02
CA ASP A 34 -6.90 -5.07 10.94
C ASP A 34 -8.06 -4.15 11.39
N LYS A 35 -8.34 -3.14 10.58
CA LYS A 35 -9.47 -2.23 10.78
C LYS A 35 -10.73 -2.82 10.17
N THR A 36 -11.84 -2.73 10.89
CA THR A 36 -13.14 -3.23 10.43
C THR A 36 -14.00 -2.16 9.77
N PHE A 37 -13.86 -0.90 10.19
CA PHE A 37 -14.69 0.21 9.73
C PHE A 37 -13.85 1.47 9.51
N SER A 38 -14.02 2.12 8.35
CA SER A 38 -13.50 3.47 8.11
C SER A 38 -14.59 4.48 8.40
N LYS A 39 -14.29 5.42 9.32
CA LYS A 39 -15.18 6.55 9.63
C LYS A 39 -15.15 7.61 8.53
N GLU A 40 -13.99 7.76 7.89
CA GLU A 40 -13.75 8.75 6.84
C GLU A 40 -14.62 8.46 5.61
N GLU A 41 -14.61 7.20 5.14
CA GLU A 41 -15.41 6.78 3.97
C GLU A 41 -16.80 6.25 4.32
N ARG A 42 -17.13 6.13 5.61
CA ARG A 42 -18.40 5.55 6.12
C ARG A 42 -18.71 4.16 5.57
N ARG A 43 -17.72 3.27 5.50
CA ARG A 43 -17.90 1.88 5.05
C ARG A 43 -17.14 0.86 5.89
N TYR A 44 -17.58 -0.39 5.81
CA TYR A 44 -16.83 -1.53 6.30
C TYR A 44 -15.65 -1.83 5.36
N LEU A 45 -14.50 -2.12 5.96
CA LEU A 45 -13.27 -2.46 5.26
C LEU A 45 -13.22 -3.95 4.97
N ALA A 46 -12.63 -4.31 3.83
CA ALA A 46 -12.42 -5.69 3.46
C ALA A 46 -11.63 -6.41 4.56
N GLN A 47 -12.10 -7.62 4.88
CA GLN A 47 -11.47 -8.53 5.83
C GLN A 47 -10.84 -9.69 5.07
N TRP A 48 -9.99 -10.45 5.76
CA TRP A 48 -9.31 -11.58 5.15
C TRP A 48 -10.32 -12.51 4.45
N PRO A 49 -10.19 -12.74 3.14
CA PRO A 49 -11.16 -13.52 2.40
C PRO A 49 -11.08 -15.00 2.76
N VAL A 50 -12.23 -15.63 2.97
CA VAL A 50 -12.31 -17.08 3.17
C VAL A 50 -11.84 -17.78 1.89
N PHE A 51 -10.87 -18.68 2.05
CA PHE A 51 -10.32 -19.46 0.95
C PHE A 51 -11.34 -20.46 0.41
N HIS A 52 -11.65 -20.35 -0.89
CA HIS A 52 -12.49 -21.32 -1.59
C HIS A 52 -11.94 -21.55 -3.00
N ILE A 53 -11.66 -22.82 -3.34
CA ILE A 53 -11.04 -23.21 -4.60
C ILE A 53 -11.85 -22.74 -5.82
N GLU A 54 -13.18 -22.81 -5.76
CA GLU A 54 -14.07 -22.29 -6.82
C GLU A 54 -13.91 -20.78 -7.04
N LYS A 55 -13.66 -20.00 -5.98
CA LYS A 55 -13.44 -18.55 -6.03
C LYS A 55 -12.04 -18.18 -6.53
N VAL A 56 -11.08 -19.09 -6.35
CA VAL A 56 -9.73 -18.94 -6.89
C VAL A 56 -9.77 -19.16 -8.41
N LEU A 57 -10.44 -20.21 -8.87
CA LEU A 57 -10.54 -20.54 -10.30
C LEU A 57 -11.34 -19.50 -11.10
N ASN A 58 -12.30 -18.81 -10.47
CA ASN A 58 -13.08 -17.77 -11.12
C ASN A 58 -12.50 -16.35 -10.96
N GLY A 59 -11.32 -16.20 -10.36
CA GLY A 59 -10.63 -14.90 -10.17
C GLY A 59 -11.23 -13.97 -9.09
N SER A 60 -12.40 -14.28 -8.54
CA SER A 60 -13.04 -13.43 -7.51
C SER A 60 -12.29 -13.43 -6.17
N TYR A 61 -11.44 -14.43 -5.92
CA TYR A 61 -10.58 -14.47 -4.76
C TYR A 61 -9.49 -13.40 -4.82
N GLU A 62 -8.85 -13.22 -5.98
CA GLU A 62 -7.79 -12.22 -6.18
C GLU A 62 -8.30 -10.81 -5.91
N ALA A 63 -9.44 -10.43 -6.49
CA ALA A 63 -10.05 -9.12 -6.27
C ALA A 63 -10.36 -8.84 -4.79
N LYS A 64 -10.73 -9.87 -4.02
CA LYS A 64 -10.98 -9.73 -2.57
C LYS A 64 -9.69 -9.60 -1.77
N VAL A 65 -8.65 -10.32 -2.16
CA VAL A 65 -7.32 -10.21 -1.57
C VAL A 65 -6.76 -8.80 -1.84
N GLU A 66 -6.85 -8.31 -3.07
CA GLU A 66 -6.44 -6.95 -3.43
C GLU A 66 -7.20 -5.90 -2.62
N SER A 67 -8.52 -6.02 -2.54
CA SER A 67 -9.35 -5.12 -1.74
C SER A 67 -8.96 -5.15 -0.25
N TYR A 68 -8.65 -6.33 0.30
CA TYR A 68 -8.15 -6.45 1.67
C TYR A 68 -6.80 -5.74 1.86
N PHE A 69 -5.82 -6.01 1.00
CA PHE A 69 -4.50 -5.37 1.10
C PHE A 69 -4.58 -3.85 0.95
N SER A 70 -5.42 -3.36 0.04
CA SER A 70 -5.66 -1.93 -0.15
C SER A 70 -6.33 -1.29 1.08
N ASP A 71 -7.25 -2.00 1.74
CA ASP A 71 -7.97 -1.50 2.90
C ASP A 71 -7.15 -1.52 4.19
N GLN A 72 -6.25 -2.51 4.33
CA GLN A 72 -5.40 -2.68 5.50
C GLN A 72 -3.99 -2.09 5.32
N PHE A 73 -3.74 -1.34 4.25
CA PHE A 73 -2.43 -0.73 4.01
C PHE A 73 -2.07 0.30 5.11
N PRO A 74 -0.83 0.31 5.62
CA PRO A 74 -0.41 1.28 6.63
C PRO A 74 -0.64 2.73 6.19
N PHE A 75 -1.17 3.53 7.11
CA PHE A 75 -1.49 4.94 6.86
C PHE A 75 -2.44 5.17 5.67
N ARG A 76 -3.32 4.21 5.34
CA ARG A 76 -4.32 4.31 4.26
C ARG A 76 -4.97 5.70 4.11
N ASN A 77 -5.43 6.29 5.21
CA ASN A 77 -6.11 7.58 5.17
C ASN A 77 -5.26 8.67 4.51
N PHE A 78 -3.95 8.69 4.76
CA PHE A 78 -3.03 9.64 4.13
C PHE A 78 -3.01 9.48 2.61
N TRP A 79 -2.91 8.24 2.13
CA TRP A 79 -2.94 7.92 0.70
C TRP A 79 -4.27 8.26 0.03
N VAL A 80 -5.39 7.98 0.71
CA VAL A 80 -6.73 8.33 0.23
C VAL A 80 -6.89 9.84 0.10
N HIS A 81 -6.45 10.62 1.10
CA HIS A 81 -6.50 12.08 1.01
C HIS A 81 -5.67 12.61 -0.16
N ILE A 82 -4.46 12.09 -0.37
CA ILE A 82 -3.62 12.47 -1.53
C ILE A 82 -4.33 12.16 -2.84
N GLN A 83 -4.96 10.99 -2.95
CA GLN A 83 -5.68 10.60 -4.16
C GLN A 83 -6.89 11.50 -4.40
N GLU A 84 -7.65 11.83 -3.35
CA GLU A 84 -8.78 12.75 -3.42
C GLU A 84 -8.33 14.16 -3.83
N GLU A 85 -7.29 14.71 -3.22
CA GLU A 85 -6.71 16.01 -3.58
C GLU A 85 -6.19 16.03 -5.02
N SER A 86 -5.48 14.98 -5.44
CA SER A 86 -5.00 14.83 -6.81
C SER A 86 -6.15 14.78 -7.82
N ASN A 87 -7.23 14.05 -7.49
CA ASN A 87 -8.42 13.98 -8.34
C ASN A 87 -9.13 15.33 -8.42
N GLN A 88 -9.26 16.05 -7.30
CA GLN A 88 -9.80 17.41 -7.30
C GLN A 88 -8.97 18.32 -8.22
N ILE A 89 -7.64 18.31 -8.12
CA ILE A 89 -6.79 19.14 -9.00
C ILE A 89 -6.94 18.75 -10.48
N LEU A 90 -7.02 17.46 -10.77
CA LEU A 90 -7.06 16.95 -12.14
C LEU A 90 -8.42 17.15 -12.82
N PHE A 91 -9.52 16.97 -12.09
CA PHE A 91 -10.89 16.98 -12.60
C PHE A 91 -11.67 18.26 -12.28
N ASN A 92 -11.17 19.13 -11.40
CA ASN A 92 -11.74 20.47 -11.19
C ASN A 92 -11.25 21.47 -12.26
N ARG A 93 -11.34 21.04 -13.53
CA ARG A 93 -11.50 21.91 -14.69
C ARG A 93 -12.96 21.90 -15.12
#